data_AF-A0A9C5Z7T9-F1
#
_entry.id   AF-A0A9C5Z7T9-F1
#
_cell.length_a   1.000
_cell.length_b   1.000
_cell.length_c   1.000
_cell.angle_alpha   90.00
_cell.angle_beta   90.00
_cell.angle_gamma   90.00
#
_symmetry.space_group_name_H-M   'P 1'
#
loop_
_entity.id
_entity.type
_entity.pdbx_description
1 polymer ?
#
loop_
_entity_poly.entity_id
_entity_poly.type
_entity_poly.pdbx_seq_one_letter_code
_entity_poly.pdbx_strand_id
1 'polypeptide(L)'
;MNILPKKRWHVRTKDNIARVRKDEAAAKAEDLKRQQQVDFAESEARLNFLRKRSGLSEKRTDYEKRTKETLDIPTCSNASEDTRQHIDLFADYKSHVRTTNKDFEKEKKEEQEKYEKQIGYLTYLGQDTNEALKLKSWYEVVPKRNIYGRESEATEKDIKNKHKQDPLTLINALLPSEKKTLAPTTSTNSGKSNVISTDQQEKSYEDKKEKLNKKHKKTHRKAKKLKHKKRSKHSKHKKEKVKHDENEIRNEKRLKLELLRKERLQREAKERERQEALFGPKDISTAEPATVPRIRQKYNSQFNPEIAKQNMN
;
A
#
# COMPACT_ATOMS: atom_id res chain seq x y z
N MET A 1 37.00 4.60 -1.02
CA MET A 1 36.40 5.92 -1.35
C MET A 1 35.23 5.73 -2.30
N ASN A 2 34.02 6.19 -1.97
CA ASN A 2 32.88 6.13 -2.89
C ASN A 2 32.88 7.37 -3.80
N ILE A 3 33.12 7.17 -5.09
CA ILE A 3 33.16 8.24 -6.11
C ILE A 3 31.82 8.42 -6.82
N LEU A 4 30.85 7.53 -6.59
CA LEU A 4 29.57 7.50 -7.29
C LEU A 4 28.74 8.77 -7.07
N PRO A 5 28.66 9.36 -5.86
CA PRO A 5 27.93 10.62 -5.64
C PRO A 5 28.50 11.82 -6.39
N LYS A 6 29.77 11.75 -6.83
CA LYS A 6 30.43 12.81 -7.60
C LYS A 6 30.15 12.71 -9.11
N LYS A 7 29.44 11.67 -9.56
CA LYS A 7 29.12 11.46 -10.97
C LYS A 7 27.75 12.04 -11.29
N ARG A 8 27.65 12.81 -12.38
CA ARG A 8 26.42 13.49 -12.83
C ARG A 8 25.30 12.52 -13.23
N TRP A 9 25.62 11.28 -13.56
CA TRP A 9 24.64 10.23 -13.92
C TRP A 9 24.13 9.45 -12.70
N HIS A 10 24.62 9.74 -11.50
CA HIS A 10 24.21 9.00 -10.32
C HIS A 10 22.74 9.26 -9.98
N VAL A 11 21.92 8.22 -10.05
CA VAL A 11 20.45 8.27 -9.92
C VAL A 11 20.00 8.91 -8.61
N ARG A 12 20.76 8.73 -7.52
CA ARG A 12 20.41 9.23 -6.18
C ARG A 12 20.84 10.67 -5.91
N THR A 13 21.47 11.35 -6.87
CA THR A 13 21.77 12.78 -6.73
C THR A 13 20.49 13.59 -6.74
N LYS A 14 20.44 14.66 -5.95
CA LYS A 14 19.24 15.51 -5.81
C LYS A 14 18.74 16.01 -7.18
N ASP A 15 19.67 16.40 -8.05
CA ASP A 15 19.37 16.93 -9.38
C ASP A 15 18.71 15.88 -10.30
N ASN A 16 19.19 14.64 -10.28
CA ASN A 16 18.60 13.58 -11.09
C ASN A 16 17.24 13.14 -10.56
N ILE A 17 17.08 13.06 -9.24
CA ILE A 17 15.78 12.76 -8.64
C ILE A 17 14.78 13.89 -8.98
N ALA A 18 15.20 15.16 -8.96
CA ALA A 18 14.35 16.29 -9.34
C ALA A 18 13.92 16.24 -10.81
N ARG A 19 14.81 15.85 -11.72
CA ARG A 19 14.48 15.62 -13.14
C ARG A 19 13.45 14.52 -13.31
N VAL A 20 13.67 13.36 -12.68
CA VAL A 20 12.72 12.24 -12.71
C VAL A 20 11.36 12.67 -12.18
N ARG A 21 11.30 13.40 -11.05
CA ARG A 21 10.03 13.92 -10.53
C ARG A 21 9.34 14.89 -11.47
N LYS A 22 10.09 15.74 -12.17
CA LYS A 22 9.52 16.67 -13.15
C LYS A 22 8.92 15.91 -14.33
N ASP A 23 9.62 14.90 -14.82
CA ASP A 23 9.16 14.07 -15.94
C ASP A 23 7.94 13.23 -15.54
N GLU A 24 7.95 12.63 -14.34
CA GLU A 24 6.80 11.92 -13.76
C GLU A 24 5.59 12.84 -13.57
N ALA A 25 5.81 14.06 -13.07
CA ALA A 25 4.74 15.06 -12.92
C ALA A 25 4.18 15.51 -14.28
N ALA A 26 5.03 15.68 -15.29
CA ALA A 26 4.61 16.03 -16.64
C ALA A 26 3.78 14.89 -17.27
N ALA A 27 4.25 13.64 -17.15
CA ALA A 27 3.52 12.46 -17.62
C ALA A 27 2.14 12.36 -16.95
N LYS A 28 2.10 12.51 -15.62
CA LYS A 28 0.83 12.49 -14.86
C LYS A 28 -0.12 13.61 -15.29
N ALA A 29 0.39 14.82 -15.54
CA ALA A 29 -0.43 15.94 -15.99
C ALA A 29 -1.00 15.71 -17.40
N GLU A 30 -0.24 15.08 -18.30
CA GLU A 30 -0.72 14.70 -19.63
C GLU A 30 -1.81 13.63 -19.55
N ASP A 31 -1.62 12.60 -18.71
CA ASP A 31 -2.61 11.55 -18.50
C ASP A 31 -3.92 12.10 -17.92
N LEU A 32 -3.84 13.02 -16.95
CA LEU A 32 -5.02 13.71 -16.42
C LEU A 32 -5.75 14.51 -17.51
N LYS A 33 -5.03 15.23 -18.38
CA LYS A 33 -5.65 15.94 -19.50
C LYS A 33 -6.33 14.98 -20.48
N ARG A 34 -5.69 13.85 -20.77
CA ARG A 34 -6.26 12.81 -21.64
C ARG A 34 -7.53 12.23 -21.04
N GLN A 35 -7.53 11.93 -19.74
CA GLN A 35 -8.72 11.48 -19.02
C GLN A 35 -9.83 12.52 -19.07
N GLN A 36 -9.53 13.78 -18.77
CA GLN A 36 -10.51 14.87 -18.86
C GLN A 36 -11.14 14.99 -20.25
N GLN A 37 -10.35 14.83 -21.32
CA GLN A 37 -10.88 14.83 -22.69
C GLN A 37 -11.79 13.63 -22.96
N VAL A 38 -11.43 12.44 -22.47
CA VAL A 38 -12.26 11.23 -22.59
C VAL A 38 -13.57 11.40 -21.82
N ASP A 39 -13.50 11.86 -20.57
CA ASP A 39 -14.67 12.08 -19.72
C ASP A 39 -15.62 13.12 -20.34
N PHE A 40 -15.04 14.19 -20.89
CA PHE A 40 -15.81 15.21 -21.60
C PHE A 40 -16.49 14.63 -22.83
N ALA A 41 -15.77 13.90 -23.68
CA ALA A 41 -16.32 13.25 -24.87
C ALA A 41 -17.40 12.21 -24.52
N GLU A 42 -17.23 11.45 -23.42
CA GLU A 42 -18.23 10.52 -22.92
C GLU A 42 -19.50 11.25 -22.47
N SER A 43 -19.34 12.36 -21.74
CA SER A 43 -20.47 13.19 -21.29
C SER A 43 -21.25 13.79 -22.46
N GLU A 44 -20.55 14.29 -23.49
CA GLU A 44 -21.15 14.82 -24.70
C GLU A 44 -21.85 13.72 -25.51
N ALA A 45 -21.21 12.55 -25.67
CA ALA A 45 -21.80 11.41 -26.36
C ALA A 45 -23.08 10.94 -25.68
N ARG A 46 -23.07 10.88 -24.33
CA ARG A 46 -24.26 10.54 -23.53
C ARG A 46 -25.37 11.57 -23.70
N LEU A 47 -25.04 12.86 -23.68
CA LEU A 47 -26.03 13.93 -23.87
C LEU A 47 -26.62 13.87 -25.29
N ASN A 48 -25.80 13.71 -26.32
CA ASN A 48 -26.24 13.57 -27.70
C ASN A 48 -27.12 12.33 -27.88
N PHE A 49 -26.79 11.20 -27.24
CA PHE A 49 -27.64 10.02 -27.23
C PHE A 49 -29.02 10.29 -26.60
N LEU A 50 -29.06 10.95 -25.45
CA LEU A 50 -30.31 11.32 -24.79
C LEU A 50 -31.14 12.30 -25.63
N ARG A 51 -30.49 13.28 -26.27
CA ARG A 51 -31.13 14.24 -27.17
C ARG A 51 -31.76 13.56 -28.39
N LYS A 52 -31.04 12.62 -29.01
CA LYS A 52 -31.56 11.80 -30.11
C LYS A 52 -32.75 10.95 -29.67
N ARG A 53 -32.66 10.36 -28.46
CA ARG A 53 -33.74 9.54 -27.89
C ARG A 53 -34.99 10.35 -27.54
N SER A 54 -34.85 11.60 -27.11
CA SER A 54 -35.99 12.45 -26.74
C SER A 54 -36.74 13.02 -27.94
N GLY A 55 -36.28 12.78 -29.17
CA GLY A 55 -36.93 13.28 -30.38
C GLY A 55 -36.74 14.80 -30.60
N LEU A 56 -35.97 15.48 -29.75
CA LEU A 56 -35.49 16.82 -30.04
C LEU A 56 -34.42 16.71 -31.12
N SER A 57 -34.85 16.83 -32.38
CA SER A 57 -33.96 16.96 -33.54
C SER A 57 -32.82 17.91 -33.18
N GLU A 58 -31.58 17.50 -33.40
CA GLU A 58 -30.44 18.41 -33.53
C GLU A 58 -30.74 19.32 -34.73
N LYS A 59 -31.61 20.33 -34.55
CA LYS A 59 -31.68 21.47 -35.44
C LYS A 59 -30.41 22.27 -35.21
N ARG A 60 -29.27 21.72 -35.63
CA ARG A 60 -28.01 22.42 -35.67
C ARG A 60 -27.85 22.98 -37.08
N THR A 61 -27.88 24.31 -37.11
CA THR A 61 -26.87 25.11 -37.82
C THR A 61 -26.90 25.07 -39.34
N ASP A 62 -28.04 25.41 -39.95
CA ASP A 62 -28.03 26.03 -41.28
C ASP A 62 -27.66 27.54 -41.20
N TYR A 63 -27.38 28.05 -39.99
CA TYR A 63 -27.18 29.48 -39.74
C TYR A 63 -25.75 29.99 -40.00
N GLU A 64 -24.75 29.12 -40.21
CA GLU A 64 -23.38 29.57 -40.53
C GLU A 64 -23.16 29.88 -42.01
N LYS A 65 -24.14 29.63 -42.90
CA LYS A 65 -24.08 30.01 -44.32
C LYS A 65 -24.83 31.30 -44.67
N ARG A 66 -25.46 31.96 -43.69
CA ARG A 66 -26.37 33.10 -43.92
C ARG A 66 -26.07 34.32 -43.04
N THR A 67 -24.81 34.73 -42.95
CA THR A 67 -24.42 35.98 -42.27
C THR A 67 -23.51 36.84 -43.15
N LYS A 68 -23.82 36.88 -44.45
CA LYS A 68 -23.48 37.98 -45.36
C LYS A 68 -24.76 38.44 -46.05
N GLU A 69 -25.68 39.03 -45.30
CA GLU A 69 -26.70 39.96 -45.79
C GLU A 69 -27.58 40.36 -44.59
N THR A 70 -27.38 41.61 -44.18
CA THR A 70 -28.27 42.54 -43.48
C THR A 70 -29.65 42.03 -43.04
N LEU A 71 -30.04 42.30 -41.79
CA LEU A 71 -31.20 43.15 -41.45
C LEU A 71 -31.34 43.30 -39.92
N ASP A 72 -31.85 44.47 -39.54
CA ASP A 72 -31.84 45.11 -38.24
C ASP A 72 -32.72 44.44 -37.16
N ILE A 73 -32.24 44.38 -35.91
CA ILE A 73 -33.00 44.03 -34.70
C ILE A 73 -32.63 45.03 -33.60
N PRO A 74 -33.60 45.63 -32.87
CA PRO A 74 -33.42 46.88 -32.14
C PRO A 74 -32.55 46.75 -30.90
N THR A 75 -31.62 47.69 -30.80
CA THR A 75 -30.73 48.00 -29.69
C THR A 75 -31.49 48.17 -28.37
N CYS A 76 -31.25 47.27 -27.41
CA CYS A 76 -31.40 47.57 -25.98
C CYS A 76 -30.03 48.00 -25.46
N SER A 77 -29.90 49.31 -25.25
CA SER A 77 -28.80 49.97 -24.58
C SER A 77 -28.63 49.46 -23.15
N ASN A 78 -27.50 48.83 -22.86
CA ASN A 78 -26.64 49.17 -21.73
C ASN A 78 -25.25 48.57 -21.96
N ALA A 79 -24.29 49.47 -22.13
CA ALA A 79 -22.91 49.20 -22.44
C ALA A 79 -22.18 48.57 -21.25
N SER A 80 -21.51 47.44 -21.51
CA SER A 80 -20.15 47.21 -21.04
C SER A 80 -19.46 46.33 -22.07
N GLU A 81 -18.39 46.84 -22.68
CA GLU A 81 -17.54 46.10 -23.61
C GLU A 81 -16.95 44.86 -22.95
N ASP A 82 -17.49 43.66 -23.25
CA ASP A 82 -16.74 42.40 -23.20
C ASP A 82 -17.53 41.23 -23.84
N THR A 83 -17.87 41.34 -25.14
CA THR A 83 -18.60 40.27 -25.87
C THR A 83 -17.72 39.10 -26.34
N ARG A 84 -16.55 38.89 -25.72
CA ARG A 84 -15.70 37.70 -25.92
C ARG A 84 -15.52 36.86 -24.66
N GLN A 85 -16.27 37.13 -23.61
CA GLN A 85 -16.23 36.33 -22.39
C GLN A 85 -17.52 35.53 -22.29
N HIS A 86 -17.39 34.24 -21.95
CA HIS A 86 -18.53 33.36 -21.73
C HIS A 86 -19.50 34.00 -20.74
N ILE A 87 -20.72 34.30 -21.19
CA ILE A 87 -21.77 34.81 -20.31
C ILE A 87 -22.18 33.64 -19.42
N ASP A 88 -21.68 33.63 -18.19
CA ASP A 88 -22.12 32.68 -17.19
C ASP A 88 -23.48 33.17 -16.68
N LEU A 89 -24.58 32.71 -17.33
CA LEU A 89 -26.01 32.99 -17.02
C LEU A 89 -26.41 32.71 -15.55
N PHE A 90 -25.44 32.24 -14.80
CA PHE A 90 -25.49 31.52 -13.57
C PHE A 90 -24.46 32.07 -12.56
N ALA A 91 -23.67 33.06 -12.94
CA ALA A 91 -22.81 33.80 -12.02
C ALA A 91 -23.61 34.36 -10.83
N ASP A 92 -24.84 34.82 -11.10
CA ASP A 92 -25.76 35.27 -10.07
C ASP A 92 -26.22 34.14 -9.15
N TYR A 93 -26.49 32.91 -9.64
CA TYR A 93 -26.85 31.80 -8.74
C TYR A 93 -25.66 31.36 -7.88
N LYS A 94 -24.45 31.29 -8.45
CA LYS A 94 -23.24 30.87 -7.72
C LYS A 94 -22.91 31.85 -6.60
N SER A 95 -23.20 33.13 -6.81
CA SER A 95 -23.04 34.17 -5.80
C SER A 95 -24.22 34.26 -4.81
N HIS A 96 -25.45 33.94 -5.24
CA HIS A 96 -26.65 33.97 -4.39
C HIS A 96 -26.83 32.72 -3.51
N VAL A 97 -26.34 31.55 -3.92
CA VAL A 97 -26.36 30.34 -3.09
C VAL A 97 -25.19 30.40 -2.10
N ARG A 98 -25.30 31.32 -1.13
CA ARG A 98 -24.36 31.44 0.00
C ARG A 98 -24.68 30.50 1.16
N THR A 99 -25.74 29.71 1.03
CA THR A 99 -26.13 28.71 2.03
C THR A 99 -25.59 27.36 1.59
N THR A 100 -24.29 27.18 1.72
CA THR A 100 -23.75 25.82 1.81
C THR A 100 -24.38 25.16 3.03
N ASN A 101 -24.74 23.88 2.91
CA ASN A 101 -25.18 23.13 4.07
C ASN A 101 -24.00 23.13 5.06
N LYS A 102 -24.17 23.75 6.23
CA LYS A 102 -23.11 23.82 7.27
C LYS A 102 -22.62 22.43 7.64
N ASP A 103 -23.47 21.42 7.50
CA ASP A 103 -23.12 20.04 7.79
C ASP A 103 -22.19 19.45 6.72
N PHE A 104 -22.34 19.85 5.45
CA PHE A 104 -21.46 19.41 4.36
C PHE A 104 -20.05 20.00 4.47
N GLU A 105 -19.93 21.26 4.90
CA GLU A 105 -18.61 21.87 5.14
C GLU A 105 -17.89 21.25 6.33
N LYS A 106 -18.63 20.91 7.39
CA LYS A 106 -18.10 20.19 8.56
C LYS A 106 -17.65 18.79 8.17
N GLU A 107 -18.47 18.05 7.42
CA GLU A 107 -18.13 16.71 6.95
C GLU A 107 -16.86 16.73 6.10
N LYS A 108 -16.76 17.66 5.15
CA LYS A 108 -15.55 17.84 4.33
C LYS A 108 -14.31 18.19 5.19
N LYS A 109 -14.46 19.02 6.22
CA LYS A 109 -13.37 19.35 7.14
C LYS A 109 -12.96 18.15 8.00
N GLU A 110 -13.93 17.37 8.49
CA GLU A 110 -13.67 16.14 9.24
C GLU A 110 -12.99 15.08 8.37
N GLU A 111 -13.38 14.94 7.10
CA GLU A 111 -12.72 14.05 6.14
C GLU A 111 -11.27 14.48 5.88
N GLN A 112 -11.03 15.78 5.72
CA GLN A 112 -9.67 16.33 5.62
C GLN A 112 -8.85 16.04 6.87
N GLU A 113 -9.39 16.31 8.05
CA GLU A 113 -8.70 16.03 9.31
C GLU A 113 -8.47 14.52 9.51
N LYS A 114 -9.41 13.65 9.13
CA LYS A 114 -9.23 12.19 9.17
C LYS A 114 -8.11 11.76 8.22
N TYR A 115 -8.08 12.30 7.01
CA TYR A 115 -7.03 12.05 6.02
C TYR A 115 -5.67 12.54 6.51
N GLU A 116 -5.60 13.75 7.05
CA GLU A 116 -4.40 14.33 7.63
C GLU A 116 -3.93 13.56 8.87
N LYS A 117 -4.85 13.13 9.74
CA LYS A 117 -4.55 12.23 10.88
C LYS A 117 -4.02 10.88 10.37
N GLN A 118 -4.63 10.32 9.33
CA GLN A 118 -4.25 9.04 8.75
C GLN A 118 -2.88 9.07 8.08
N ILE A 119 -2.52 10.19 7.45
CA ILE A 119 -1.19 10.39 6.82
C ILE A 119 -0.15 10.87 7.83
N GLY A 120 -0.58 11.33 9.00
CA GLY A 120 0.31 11.88 10.03
C GLY A 120 0.71 13.34 9.78
N TYR A 121 -0.06 14.08 8.96
CA TYR A 121 0.06 15.54 8.88
C TYR A 121 -0.53 16.22 10.12
N LEU A 122 -1.65 15.69 10.62
CA LEU A 122 -2.32 16.18 11.82
C LEU A 122 -2.17 15.14 12.93
N THR A 123 -0.99 15.08 13.53
CA THR A 123 -0.71 14.23 14.69
C THR A 123 -0.66 15.08 15.95
N TYR A 124 -1.59 14.83 16.89
CA TYR A 124 -1.57 15.53 18.17
C TYR A 124 -0.59 14.84 19.12
N LEU A 125 0.29 15.63 19.71
CA LEU A 125 1.24 15.17 20.71
C LEU A 125 0.47 14.53 21.88
N GLY A 126 0.78 13.26 22.18
CA GLY A 126 0.15 12.54 23.30
C GLY A 126 -0.91 11.50 22.91
N GLN A 127 -1.37 11.45 21.66
CA GLN A 127 -2.37 10.46 21.19
C GLN A 127 -1.85 9.01 21.25
N ASP A 128 -0.56 8.81 21.01
CA ASP A 128 0.07 7.48 21.02
C ASP A 128 0.64 7.10 22.39
N THR A 129 0.35 7.87 23.44
CA THR A 129 0.82 7.51 24.79
C THR A 129 0.13 6.25 25.28
N ASN A 130 0.86 5.44 26.03
CA ASN A 130 0.37 4.19 26.62
C ASN A 130 -0.92 4.41 27.46
N GLU A 131 -1.03 5.57 28.10
CA GLU A 131 -2.21 5.98 28.87
C GLU A 131 -3.42 6.23 27.97
N ALA A 132 -3.25 6.96 26.85
CA ALA A 132 -4.31 7.26 25.89
C ALA A 132 -4.79 6.00 25.15
N LEU A 133 -3.85 5.12 24.78
CA LEU A 133 -4.16 3.85 24.12
C LEU A 133 -4.60 2.74 25.10
N LYS A 134 -4.61 3.03 26.42
CA LYS A 134 -4.82 2.04 27.50
C LYS A 134 -3.93 0.79 27.34
N LEU A 135 -2.78 0.96 26.68
CA LEU A 135 -1.78 -0.08 26.47
C LEU A 135 -0.86 -0.07 27.67
N LYS A 136 -0.64 -1.25 28.28
CA LYS A 136 0.28 -1.42 29.40
C LYS A 136 1.65 -1.80 28.84
N SER A 137 2.67 -1.00 29.12
CA SER A 137 4.03 -1.31 28.66
C SER A 137 4.52 -2.63 29.23
N TRP A 138 5.43 -3.30 28.50
CA TRP A 138 6.01 -4.58 28.91
C TRP A 138 6.74 -4.53 30.27
N TYR A 139 7.24 -3.36 30.69
CA TYR A 139 7.87 -3.15 32.00
C TYR A 139 6.85 -2.93 33.12
N GLU A 140 5.60 -2.59 32.81
CA GLU A 140 4.53 -2.39 33.80
C GLU A 140 3.78 -3.69 34.12
N VAL A 141 3.89 -4.71 33.27
CA VAL A 141 3.27 -6.01 33.47
C VAL A 141 4.35 -7.06 33.67
N VAL A 142 4.43 -7.61 34.88
CA VAL A 142 5.31 -8.76 35.15
C VAL A 142 4.87 -9.95 34.27
N PRO A 143 5.78 -10.58 33.50
CA PRO A 143 5.46 -11.74 32.69
C PRO A 143 4.78 -12.83 33.53
N LYS A 144 3.59 -13.27 33.10
CA LYS A 144 2.85 -14.34 33.78
C LYS A 144 3.66 -15.64 33.70
N ARG A 145 4.33 -16.00 34.79
CA ARG A 145 4.86 -17.35 34.98
C ARG A 145 3.66 -18.26 35.22
N ASN A 146 3.44 -19.24 34.35
CA ASN A 146 2.34 -20.19 34.51
C ASN A 146 2.67 -21.15 35.66
N ILE A 147 2.25 -20.80 36.88
CA ILE A 147 2.52 -21.56 38.11
C ILE A 147 1.49 -22.68 38.36
N TYR A 148 0.34 -22.69 37.66
CA TYR A 148 -0.77 -23.61 37.94
C TYR A 148 -1.18 -24.51 36.77
N GLY A 149 -0.51 -24.42 35.62
CA GLY A 149 -0.69 -25.35 34.52
C GLY A 149 0.19 -26.59 34.67
N ARG A 150 -0.42 -27.76 34.81
CA ARG A 150 0.21 -29.11 34.76
C ARG A 150 1.03 -29.38 33.48
N GLU A 151 1.05 -28.45 32.53
CA GLU A 151 1.86 -28.46 31.30
C GLU A 151 3.06 -27.48 31.35
N SER A 152 3.42 -26.95 32.52
CA SER A 152 4.63 -26.13 32.74
C SER A 152 5.89 -27.00 32.95
N GLU A 153 5.91 -28.20 32.40
CA GLU A 153 7.10 -29.04 32.27
C GLU A 153 8.00 -28.58 31.11
N ALA A 154 7.88 -27.33 30.67
CA ALA A 154 8.95 -26.62 29.99
C ALA A 154 10.03 -26.27 31.03
N THR A 155 10.72 -27.33 31.49
CA THR A 155 11.84 -27.37 32.42
C THR A 155 12.57 -26.03 32.48
N GLU A 156 12.36 -25.28 33.56
CA GLU A 156 13.19 -24.12 33.83
C GLU A 156 14.63 -24.63 33.90
N LYS A 157 15.49 -24.23 32.94
CA LYS A 157 16.84 -24.76 32.86
C LYS A 157 17.64 -24.30 34.07
N ASP A 158 18.42 -25.21 34.65
CA ASP A 158 19.36 -24.95 35.75
C ASP A 158 18.76 -24.37 37.05
N ILE A 159 17.60 -24.86 37.50
CA ILE A 159 17.00 -24.49 38.81
C ILE A 159 18.02 -24.58 39.94
N LYS A 160 18.82 -25.65 39.97
CA LYS A 160 19.87 -25.86 40.99
C LYS A 160 20.95 -24.79 40.96
N ASN A 161 21.34 -24.32 39.77
CA ASN A 161 22.38 -23.31 39.64
C ASN A 161 21.82 -21.92 40.03
N LYS A 162 20.58 -21.62 39.63
CA LYS A 162 19.87 -20.41 40.05
C LYS A 162 19.71 -20.33 41.56
N HIS A 163 19.34 -21.43 42.21
CA HIS A 163 19.17 -21.48 43.67
C HIS A 163 20.50 -21.29 44.41
N LYS A 164 21.61 -21.86 43.90
CA LYS A 164 22.96 -21.65 44.45
C LYS A 164 23.48 -20.23 44.27
N GLN A 165 23.10 -19.59 43.17
CA GLN A 165 23.51 -18.23 42.82
C GLN A 165 22.55 -17.17 43.38
N ASP A 166 21.47 -17.57 44.07
CA ASP A 166 20.54 -16.66 44.71
C ASP A 166 21.14 -16.15 46.03
N PRO A 167 21.45 -14.84 46.17
CA PRO A 167 22.04 -14.30 47.38
C PRO A 167 21.13 -14.47 48.59
N LEU A 168 19.80 -14.56 48.41
CA LEU A 168 18.88 -14.82 49.51
C LEU A 168 19.08 -16.21 50.12
N THR A 169 19.47 -17.20 49.31
CA THR A 169 19.78 -18.55 49.81
C THR A 169 21.01 -18.54 50.70
N LEU A 170 22.02 -17.73 50.36
CA LEU A 170 23.22 -17.54 51.18
C LEU A 170 22.91 -16.77 52.47
N ILE A 171 22.14 -15.68 52.36
CA ILE A 171 21.75 -14.86 53.52
C ILE A 171 20.92 -15.68 54.51
N ASN A 172 19.94 -16.45 54.01
CA ASN A 172 19.10 -17.30 54.86
C ASN A 172 19.88 -18.42 55.56
N ALA A 173 21.01 -18.86 54.99
CA ALA A 173 21.89 -19.84 55.63
C ALA A 173 22.82 -19.21 56.69
N LEU A 174 23.15 -17.93 56.55
CA LEU A 174 24.00 -17.17 57.48
C LEU A 174 23.20 -16.54 58.63
N LEU A 175 21.91 -16.30 58.42
CA LEU A 175 21.01 -15.88 59.48
C LEU A 175 20.77 -17.06 60.43
N PRO A 176 20.89 -16.86 61.75
CA PRO A 176 20.47 -17.85 62.74
C PRO A 176 19.03 -18.23 62.43
N SER A 177 18.72 -19.53 62.42
CA SER A 177 17.32 -19.96 62.29
C SER A 177 16.56 -19.39 63.47
N GLU A 178 15.81 -18.31 63.26
CA GLU A 178 14.84 -17.87 64.24
C GLU A 178 13.92 -19.07 64.46
N LYS A 179 14.04 -19.67 65.64
CA LYS A 179 13.17 -20.75 66.07
C LYS A 179 11.76 -20.23 65.88
N LYS A 180 11.01 -20.84 64.97
CA LYS A 180 9.58 -20.59 64.83
C LYS A 180 8.91 -20.99 66.15
N THR A 181 8.87 -20.08 67.11
CA THR A 181 8.01 -20.18 68.28
C THR A 181 6.60 -19.93 67.77
N LEU A 182 5.85 -21.01 67.67
CA LEU A 182 4.40 -20.97 67.55
C LEU A 182 3.86 -20.40 68.88
N ALA A 183 3.39 -19.15 68.86
CA ALA A 183 2.48 -18.59 69.86
C ALA A 183 1.70 -17.39 69.26
N PRO A 184 0.48 -17.11 69.76
CA PRO A 184 -0.65 -16.64 68.94
C PRO A 184 -0.90 -15.12 68.97
N THR A 185 -1.53 -14.63 67.90
CA THR A 185 -2.45 -13.46 67.77
C THR A 185 -2.12 -12.19 68.57
N THR A 186 -1.88 -11.05 67.92
CA THR A 186 -2.96 -10.07 67.67
C THR A 186 -2.84 -9.32 66.32
N SER A 187 -4.01 -9.13 65.71
CA SER A 187 -4.36 -8.30 64.54
C SER A 187 -3.78 -6.87 64.57
N THR A 188 -3.33 -6.30 63.45
CA THR A 188 -4.22 -5.59 62.50
C THR A 188 -3.76 -5.62 61.02
N ASN A 189 -4.70 -6.06 60.16
CA ASN A 189 -4.97 -5.75 58.75
C ASN A 189 -3.87 -5.28 57.77
N SER A 190 -3.56 -6.15 56.78
CA SER A 190 -3.79 -5.83 55.34
C SER A 190 -3.69 -7.06 54.42
N GLY A 191 -4.63 -7.17 53.48
CA GLY A 191 -4.43 -7.76 52.15
C GLY A 191 -4.35 -9.28 51.98
N LYS A 192 -5.51 -9.96 52.04
CA LYS A 192 -5.73 -11.40 51.81
C LYS A 192 -5.23 -11.92 50.44
N SER A 193 -4.50 -13.05 50.45
CA SER A 193 -4.70 -14.12 49.46
C SER A 193 -4.48 -15.49 50.11
N ASN A 194 -5.46 -16.38 49.88
CA ASN A 194 -5.74 -17.59 50.64
C ASN A 194 -4.70 -18.71 50.45
N VAL A 195 -4.23 -19.26 51.57
CA VAL A 195 -3.56 -20.56 51.68
C VAL A 195 -4.62 -21.58 52.10
N ILE A 196 -4.76 -22.66 51.31
CA ILE A 196 -5.46 -23.88 51.72
C ILE A 196 -4.39 -24.86 52.19
N SER A 197 -4.42 -25.14 53.49
CA SER A 197 -3.63 -26.17 54.17
C SER A 197 -4.08 -27.56 53.71
N THR A 198 -3.15 -28.51 53.58
CA THR A 198 -3.47 -29.92 53.81
C THR A 198 -2.38 -30.58 54.62
N ASP A 199 -2.88 -31.32 55.60
CA ASP A 199 -2.25 -31.87 56.78
C ASP A 199 -1.40 -33.09 56.44
N GLN A 200 -0.38 -33.35 57.27
CA GLN A 200 0.38 -34.59 57.24
C GLN A 200 -0.37 -35.68 58.01
N GLN A 201 -0.33 -36.91 57.50
CA GLN A 201 -0.35 -38.08 58.38
C GLN A 201 0.84 -38.97 58.06
N GLU A 202 1.71 -39.09 59.06
CA GLU A 202 2.80 -40.06 59.16
C GLU A 202 2.26 -41.49 59.22
N LYS A 203 3.04 -42.45 58.73
CA LYS A 203 3.13 -43.78 59.34
C LYS A 203 4.54 -44.36 59.19
N SER A 204 4.91 -45.05 60.27
CA SER A 204 6.21 -45.47 60.77
C SER A 204 6.93 -46.60 60.03
N TYR A 205 8.21 -46.72 60.35
CA TYR A 205 9.15 -47.82 60.04
C TYR A 205 8.67 -49.19 60.55
N GLU A 206 8.96 -50.27 59.78
CA GLU A 206 9.78 -51.41 60.22
C GLU A 206 9.98 -52.49 59.13
N ASP A 207 11.25 -52.91 58.97
CA ASP A 207 11.74 -54.28 58.76
C ASP A 207 11.07 -55.26 57.76
N LYS A 208 11.80 -55.63 56.70
CA LYS A 208 12.40 -56.99 56.52
C LYS A 208 13.03 -57.21 55.14
N LYS A 209 14.14 -57.95 55.18
CA LYS A 209 14.90 -58.56 54.09
C LYS A 209 14.02 -59.38 53.14
N GLU A 210 14.28 -59.31 51.84
CA GLU A 210 14.44 -60.53 51.03
C GLU A 210 15.23 -60.29 49.74
N LYS A 211 16.28 -61.10 49.57
CA LYS A 211 17.07 -61.23 48.34
C LYS A 211 16.26 -62.07 47.34
N LEU A 212 16.28 -61.72 46.06
CA LEU A 212 16.17 -62.70 44.99
C LEU A 212 16.85 -62.21 43.70
N ASN A 213 17.97 -62.87 43.40
CA ASN A 213 18.64 -62.84 42.10
C ASN A 213 17.74 -63.49 41.04
N LYS A 214 17.70 -62.94 39.82
CA LYS A 214 17.69 -63.76 38.60
C LYS A 214 18.13 -62.99 37.36
N LYS A 215 19.14 -63.57 36.72
CA LYS A 215 19.81 -63.15 35.48
C LYS A 215 18.99 -63.52 34.23
N HIS A 216 19.38 -62.88 33.12
CA HIS A 216 19.19 -63.22 31.69
C HIS A 216 17.80 -62.91 31.11
N LYS A 217 17.68 -62.23 29.97
CA LYS A 217 18.18 -62.69 28.67
C LYS A 217 18.37 -61.53 27.67
N LYS A 218 19.53 -61.49 27.04
CA LYS A 218 19.79 -60.73 25.80
C LYS A 218 18.94 -61.30 24.66
N THR A 219 18.33 -60.45 23.84
CA THR A 219 18.22 -60.72 22.40
C THR A 219 18.41 -59.44 21.58
N HIS A 220 19.08 -59.63 20.46
CA HIS A 220 19.66 -58.64 19.57
C HIS A 220 18.60 -57.89 18.74
N ARG A 221 18.85 -56.61 18.41
CA ARG A 221 18.64 -56.12 17.04
C ARG A 221 19.34 -54.79 16.72
N LYS A 222 20.44 -54.96 15.99
CA LYS A 222 20.92 -54.20 14.82
C LYS A 222 21.01 -52.66 14.91
N ALA A 223 22.26 -52.21 14.88
CA ALA A 223 22.69 -50.87 14.52
C ALA A 223 22.11 -50.37 13.19
N LYS A 224 21.75 -49.08 13.14
CA LYS A 224 21.94 -48.24 11.95
C LYS A 224 22.33 -46.81 12.36
N LYS A 225 23.54 -46.43 11.92
CA LYS A 225 24.09 -45.07 11.86
C LYS A 225 23.04 -44.09 11.33
N LEU A 226 22.83 -42.95 12.00
CA LEU A 226 22.24 -41.78 11.36
C LEU A 226 23.06 -40.53 11.66
N LYS A 227 23.39 -39.88 10.54
CA LYS A 227 24.28 -38.75 10.35
C LYS A 227 23.68 -37.47 10.94
N HIS A 228 24.56 -36.60 11.42
CA HIS A 228 24.25 -35.19 11.69
C HIS A 228 23.63 -34.53 10.44
N LYS A 229 22.37 -34.11 10.55
CA LYS A 229 21.78 -33.11 9.65
C LYS A 229 21.44 -31.86 10.46
N LYS A 230 22.18 -30.79 10.18
CA LYS A 230 21.88 -29.41 10.59
C LYS A 230 20.43 -29.10 10.21
N ARG A 231 19.58 -28.80 11.19
CA ARG A 231 18.25 -28.26 10.92
C ARG A 231 18.34 -26.73 10.90
N SER A 232 18.25 -26.20 9.69
CA SER A 232 17.89 -24.82 9.39
C SER A 232 16.62 -24.44 10.18
N LYS A 233 16.69 -23.34 10.93
CA LYS A 233 15.53 -22.73 11.57
C LYS A 233 14.78 -21.93 10.50
N HIS A 234 13.74 -22.52 9.91
CA HIS A 234 12.76 -21.73 9.17
C HIS A 234 11.79 -21.06 10.15
N SER A 235 11.80 -19.73 10.09
CA SER A 235 10.77 -18.82 10.61
C SER A 235 9.37 -19.35 10.27
N LYS A 236 8.59 -19.70 11.30
CA LYS A 236 7.15 -19.90 11.15
C LYS A 236 6.48 -18.53 11.23
N HIS A 237 6.32 -17.88 10.07
CA HIS A 237 5.27 -16.89 9.94
C HIS A 237 3.93 -17.61 10.05
N LYS A 238 3.21 -17.32 11.13
CA LYS A 238 1.83 -17.76 11.36
C LYS A 238 0.96 -16.99 10.36
N LYS A 239 0.85 -17.51 9.14
CA LYS A 239 -0.05 -16.95 8.11
C LYS A 239 -1.47 -17.32 8.54
N GLU A 240 -2.21 -16.32 8.95
CA GLU A 240 -3.63 -16.42 9.26
C GLU A 240 -4.34 -16.97 8.00
N LYS A 241 -4.87 -18.20 8.11
CA LYS A 241 -5.64 -18.81 7.02
C LYS A 241 -7.01 -18.15 7.01
N VAL A 242 -7.12 -17.02 6.33
CA VAL A 242 -8.41 -16.55 5.84
C VAL A 242 -8.89 -17.62 4.86
N LYS A 243 -10.03 -18.25 5.16
CA LYS A 243 -10.71 -19.17 4.24
C LYS A 243 -11.27 -18.33 3.10
N HIS A 244 -10.45 -18.04 2.10
CA HIS A 244 -10.94 -17.47 0.85
C HIS A 244 -11.80 -18.53 0.17
N ASP A 245 -13.01 -18.17 -0.22
CA ASP A 245 -13.92 -19.08 -0.92
C ASP A 245 -13.23 -19.57 -2.21
N GLU A 246 -13.19 -20.88 -2.45
CA GLU A 246 -12.47 -21.44 -3.61
C GLU A 246 -13.03 -20.90 -4.94
N ASN A 247 -14.32 -20.52 -4.93
CA ASN A 247 -14.99 -19.88 -6.04
C ASN A 247 -14.41 -18.49 -6.36
N GLU A 248 -14.02 -17.73 -5.34
CA GLU A 248 -13.48 -16.38 -5.50
C GLU A 248 -12.06 -16.43 -6.09
N ILE A 249 -11.23 -17.36 -5.62
CA ILE A 249 -9.91 -17.63 -6.19
C ILE A 249 -10.03 -18.04 -7.67
N ARG A 250 -11.05 -18.85 -8.02
CA ARG A 250 -11.30 -19.27 -9.40
C ARG A 250 -11.73 -18.09 -10.28
N ASN A 251 -12.55 -17.19 -9.75
CA ASN A 251 -12.99 -15.99 -10.44
C ASN A 251 -11.83 -15.01 -10.67
N GLU A 252 -10.98 -14.78 -9.67
CA GLU A 252 -9.77 -13.94 -9.82
C GLU A 252 -8.83 -14.48 -10.90
N LYS A 253 -8.62 -15.80 -10.93
CA LYS A 253 -7.83 -16.45 -12.00
C LYS A 253 -8.45 -16.23 -13.37
N ARG A 254 -9.79 -16.31 -13.49
CA ARG A 254 -10.50 -16.07 -14.74
C ARG A 254 -10.35 -14.62 -15.20
N LEU A 255 -10.53 -13.65 -14.31
CA LEU A 255 -10.37 -12.22 -14.59
C LEU A 255 -8.94 -11.90 -15.00
N LYS A 256 -7.95 -12.45 -14.29
CA LYS A 256 -6.54 -12.30 -14.65
C LYS A 256 -6.23 -12.86 -16.04
N LEU A 257 -6.82 -13.99 -16.39
CA LEU A 257 -6.64 -14.62 -17.70
C LEU A 257 -7.32 -13.81 -18.81
N GLU A 258 -8.47 -13.22 -18.53
CA GLU A 258 -9.16 -12.30 -19.45
C GLU A 258 -8.35 -11.02 -19.69
N LEU A 259 -7.72 -10.47 -18.65
CA LEU A 259 -6.85 -9.31 -18.75
C LEU A 259 -5.65 -9.61 -19.66
N LEU A 260 -5.00 -10.76 -19.49
CA LEU A 260 -3.90 -11.21 -20.37
C LEU A 260 -4.35 -11.42 -21.82
N ARG A 261 -5.60 -11.85 -22.05
CA ARG A 261 -6.16 -11.98 -23.41
C ARG A 261 -6.40 -10.62 -24.06
N LYS A 262 -6.96 -9.66 -23.31
CA LYS A 262 -7.16 -8.28 -23.79
C LYS A 262 -5.83 -7.62 -24.14
N GLU A 263 -4.83 -7.78 -23.28
CA GLU A 263 -3.48 -7.25 -23.52
C GLU A 263 -2.83 -7.88 -24.77
N ARG A 264 -2.97 -9.21 -24.96
CA ARG A 264 -2.52 -9.88 -26.18
C ARG A 264 -3.20 -9.31 -27.43
N LEU A 265 -4.53 -9.17 -27.40
CA LEU A 265 -5.30 -8.67 -28.54
C LEU A 265 -4.91 -7.23 -28.90
N GLN A 266 -4.64 -6.39 -27.91
CA GLN A 266 -4.11 -5.04 -28.12
C GLN A 266 -2.71 -5.04 -28.76
N ARG A 267 -1.82 -5.94 -28.34
CA ARG A 267 -0.49 -6.09 -28.95
C ARG A 267 -0.60 -6.54 -30.41
N GLU A 268 -1.42 -7.56 -30.68
CA GLU A 268 -1.68 -8.05 -32.04
C GLU A 268 -2.32 -6.97 -32.93
N ALA A 269 -3.27 -6.19 -32.40
CA ALA A 269 -3.91 -5.10 -33.14
C ALA A 269 -2.91 -3.98 -33.48
N LYS A 270 -2.05 -3.60 -32.53
CA LYS A 270 -1.02 -2.58 -32.74
C LYS A 270 0.05 -3.05 -33.73
N GLU A 271 0.43 -4.32 -33.69
CA GLU A 271 1.35 -4.89 -34.69
C GLU A 271 0.69 -4.96 -36.07
N ARG A 272 -0.59 -5.31 -36.14
CA ARG A 272 -1.38 -5.29 -37.38
C ARG A 272 -1.50 -3.89 -37.96
N GLU A 273 -1.81 -2.89 -37.14
CA GLU A 273 -1.85 -1.48 -37.54
C GLU A 273 -0.47 -1.01 -38.05
N ARG A 274 0.60 -1.42 -37.38
CA ARG A 274 1.97 -1.12 -37.84
C ARG A 274 2.28 -1.78 -39.18
N GLN A 275 1.83 -3.01 -39.39
CA GLN A 275 1.96 -3.73 -40.66
C GLN A 275 1.13 -3.07 -41.76
N GLU A 276 -0.10 -2.67 -41.45
CA GLU A 276 -1.00 -1.97 -42.37
C GLU A 276 -0.47 -0.57 -42.72
N ALA A 277 0.11 0.16 -41.77
CA ALA A 277 0.78 1.42 -42.07
C ALA A 277 2.01 1.26 -42.99
N LEU A 278 2.65 0.09 -42.95
CA LEU A 278 3.84 -0.21 -43.76
C LEU A 278 3.48 -0.79 -45.15
N PHE A 279 2.52 -1.71 -45.20
CA PHE A 279 2.17 -2.54 -46.36
C PHE A 279 0.75 -2.34 -46.87
N GLY A 280 -0.09 -1.62 -46.12
CA GLY A 280 -1.46 -1.32 -46.54
C GLY A 280 -1.45 -0.50 -47.83
N PRO A 281 -2.43 -0.72 -48.71
CA PRO A 281 -2.59 0.10 -49.90
C PRO A 281 -2.78 1.56 -49.46
N LYS A 282 -1.74 2.37 -49.68
CA LYS A 282 -1.90 3.83 -49.63
C LYS A 282 -2.77 4.18 -50.82
N ASP A 283 -4.06 4.34 -50.59
CA ASP A 283 -4.94 4.97 -51.57
C ASP A 283 -4.36 6.37 -51.83
N ILE A 284 -3.74 6.52 -53.00
CA ILE A 284 -3.26 7.78 -53.54
C ILE A 284 -4.51 8.56 -53.92
N SER A 285 -5.19 9.11 -52.91
CA SER A 285 -6.15 10.18 -53.11
C SER A 285 -5.35 11.44 -53.34
N THR A 286 -5.49 11.96 -54.56
CA THR A 286 -4.98 13.21 -55.11
C THR A 286 -5.07 14.35 -54.09
N ALA A 287 -3.96 14.62 -53.40
CA ALA A 287 -3.71 15.85 -52.67
C ALA A 287 -2.59 16.60 -53.40
N GLU A 288 -2.83 17.90 -53.61
CA GLU A 288 -2.10 18.82 -54.47
C GLU A 288 -0.56 18.77 -54.37
N PRO A 289 0.18 19.06 -55.45
CA PRO A 289 1.64 19.08 -55.41
C PRO A 289 2.12 20.29 -54.59
N ALA A 290 2.52 20.04 -53.35
CA ALA A 290 3.28 21.00 -52.56
C ALA A 290 4.60 21.33 -53.29
N THR A 291 4.90 22.62 -53.40
CA THR A 291 6.10 23.14 -54.05
C THR A 291 7.36 22.67 -53.32
N VAL A 292 8.15 21.84 -53.98
CA VAL A 292 9.43 21.35 -53.45
C VAL A 292 10.39 22.54 -53.28
N PRO A 293 10.96 22.78 -52.08
CA PRO A 293 11.88 23.89 -51.90
C PRO A 293 13.16 23.64 -52.72
N ARG A 294 13.49 24.56 -53.63
CA ARG A 294 14.72 24.48 -54.45
C ARG A 294 15.95 24.61 -53.54
N ILE A 295 16.55 23.49 -53.18
CA ILE A 295 17.74 23.41 -52.31
C ILE A 295 18.90 24.12 -53.01
N ARG A 296 19.41 25.21 -52.42
CA ARG A 296 20.59 25.94 -52.92
C ARG A 296 21.86 25.22 -52.47
N GLN A 297 22.78 24.97 -53.40
CA GLN A 297 24.08 24.37 -53.09
C GLN A 297 24.85 25.25 -52.10
N LYS A 298 25.37 24.65 -51.02
CA LYS A 298 26.10 25.36 -49.95
C LYS A 298 27.55 25.70 -50.33
N TYR A 299 28.12 25.02 -51.31
CA TYR A 299 29.55 25.12 -51.65
C TYR A 299 29.74 25.26 -53.17
N ASN A 300 30.81 25.97 -53.56
CA ASN A 300 31.21 26.11 -54.95
C ASN A 300 31.71 24.76 -55.50
N SER A 301 31.16 24.33 -56.65
CA SER A 301 31.42 23.04 -57.28
C SER A 301 32.87 22.83 -57.70
N GLN A 302 33.68 23.88 -57.82
CA GLN A 302 35.11 23.77 -58.15
C GLN A 302 35.96 23.18 -57.02
N PHE A 303 35.57 23.38 -55.76
CA PHE A 303 36.40 23.01 -54.61
C PHE A 303 35.93 21.73 -53.90
N ASN A 304 34.68 21.30 -54.11
CA ASN A 304 34.21 20.03 -53.57
C ASN A 304 33.03 19.44 -54.40
N PRO A 305 33.33 18.79 -55.54
CA PRO A 305 32.31 18.38 -56.52
C PRO A 305 31.39 17.27 -56.02
N GLU A 306 31.89 16.37 -55.17
CA GLU A 306 31.11 15.26 -54.60
C GLU A 306 29.96 15.77 -53.72
N ILE A 307 30.25 16.72 -52.84
CA ILE A 307 29.24 17.30 -51.92
C ILE A 307 28.26 18.20 -52.67
N ALA A 308 28.72 18.91 -53.72
CA ALA A 308 27.86 19.74 -54.55
C ALA A 308 26.80 18.94 -55.33
N LYS A 309 27.07 17.66 -55.63
CA LYS A 309 26.18 16.76 -56.39
C LYS A 309 25.16 16.00 -55.55
N GLN A 310 25.29 15.98 -54.22
CA GLN A 310 24.43 15.18 -53.33
C GLN A 310 22.93 15.55 -53.35
N ASN A 311 22.57 16.72 -53.90
CA ASN A 311 21.20 17.22 -53.90
C ASN A 311 20.58 17.32 -55.31
N MET A 312 21.13 16.60 -56.30
CA MET A 312 20.71 16.66 -57.72
C MET A 312 19.80 15.50 -58.17
N ASN A 313 19.24 14.71 -57.25
CA ASN A 313 18.33 13.60 -57.56
C ASN A 313 16.87 13.91 -57.22
#